data_AF-A0A7J5TRX0-F1
#
_entry.id   AF-A0A7J5TRX0-F1
#
_cell.length_a   1.000
_cell.length_b   1.000
_cell.length_c   1.000
_cell.angle_alpha   90.00
_cell.angle_beta   90.00
_cell.angle_gamma   90.00
#
_symmetry.space_group_name_H-M   'P 1'
#
loop_
_entity.id
_entity.type
_entity.pdbx_description
1 polymer ?
#
loop_
_entity_poly.entity_id
_entity_poly.type
_entity_poly.pdbx_seq_one_letter_code
_entity_poly.pdbx_strand_id
1 'polypeptide(L)'
;MIPSLILSHYGAGECLLTKFVNRTGFLDVIWAGAFTNETVEHLQNNEIGLTLACLPPPDRVIERSLLDALRRQEKLLLTAQYPFYLYSHYELHPTAFLNEPYSFSQFQYALELCLSGQLNE
;
A
#
# COMPACT_ATOMS: atom_id res chain seq x y z
N MET A 1 5.21 7.08 15.91
CA MET A 1 4.39 6.18 15.07
C MET A 1 4.56 6.62 13.64
N ILE A 2 4.47 5.71 12.67
CA ILE A 2 4.70 6.03 11.25
C ILE A 2 3.35 6.40 10.61
N PRO A 3 3.17 7.65 10.11
CA PRO A 3 1.94 8.04 9.44
C PRO A 3 1.76 7.20 8.19
N SER A 4 0.67 6.45 8.16
CA SER A 4 0.42 5.39 7.19
C SER A 4 -0.92 5.59 6.50
N LEU A 5 -0.94 5.36 5.20
CA LEU A 5 -2.13 5.40 4.37
C LEU A 5 -2.45 3.99 3.87
N ILE A 6 -3.70 3.55 4.03
CA ILE A 6 -4.17 2.25 3.55
C ILE A 6 -5.13 2.42 2.36
N LEU A 7 -4.83 1.74 1.26
CA LEU A 7 -5.67 1.66 0.08
C LEU A 7 -6.16 0.24 -0.14
N SER A 8 -7.46 0.12 -0.39
CA SER A 8 -8.10 -1.16 -0.66
C SER A 8 -9.12 -1.02 -1.78
N HIS A 9 -9.01 -1.82 -2.84
CA HIS A 9 -10.00 -1.82 -3.91
C HIS A 9 -11.40 -2.33 -3.50
N TYR A 10 -11.53 -2.99 -2.34
CA TYR A 10 -12.81 -3.43 -1.79
C TYR A 10 -13.44 -2.43 -0.81
N GLY A 11 -12.75 -1.33 -0.49
CA GLY A 11 -13.05 -0.52 0.69
C GLY A 11 -12.31 -1.04 1.94
N ALA A 12 -12.19 -0.21 2.98
CA ALA A 12 -11.27 -0.41 4.09
C ALA A 12 -11.58 -1.63 4.98
N GLY A 13 -12.80 -2.19 4.94
CA GLY A 13 -13.26 -3.23 5.88
C GLY A 13 -12.95 -4.68 5.50
N GLU A 14 -12.59 -4.97 4.24
CA GLU A 14 -12.57 -6.37 3.75
C GLU A 14 -11.19 -6.88 3.33
N CYS A 15 -10.19 -6.02 3.23
CA CYS A 15 -8.85 -6.46 2.81
C CYS A 15 -8.03 -7.01 3.99
N LEU A 16 -7.29 -8.10 3.74
CA LEU A 16 -6.34 -8.71 4.67
C LEU A 16 -5.32 -7.70 5.22
N LEU A 17 -4.98 -6.71 4.41
CA LEU A 17 -4.07 -5.62 4.73
C LEU A 17 -4.53 -4.82 5.96
N THR A 18 -5.79 -4.36 5.99
CA THR A 18 -6.34 -3.62 7.14
C THR A 18 -6.28 -4.44 8.42
N LYS A 19 -6.63 -5.74 8.34
CA LYS A 19 -6.61 -6.64 9.50
C LYS A 19 -5.20 -6.78 10.07
N PHE A 20 -4.17 -6.87 9.22
CA PHE A 20 -2.80 -7.02 9.67
C PHE A 20 -2.20 -5.70 10.15
N VAL A 21 -2.51 -4.57 9.52
CA VAL A 21 -2.10 -3.25 10.01
C VAL A 21 -2.62 -3.01 11.43
N ASN A 22 -3.90 -3.29 11.70
CA ASN A 22 -4.48 -3.16 13.04
C ASN A 22 -3.79 -4.01 14.11
N ARG A 23 -3.10 -5.09 13.72
CA ARG A 23 -2.35 -5.96 14.63
C ARG A 23 -0.95 -5.44 14.96
N THR A 24 -0.39 -4.53 14.16
CA THR A 24 0.99 -4.02 14.35
C THR A 24 1.12 -3.09 15.55
N GLY A 25 0.12 -2.23 15.79
CA GLY A 25 0.08 -1.30 16.93
C GLY A 25 1.06 -0.11 16.89
N PHE A 26 1.93 0.00 15.87
CA PHE A 26 2.90 1.09 15.74
C PHE A 26 2.75 1.96 14.48
N LEU A 27 1.88 1.53 13.55
CA LEU A 27 1.46 2.32 12.40
C LEU A 27 0.35 3.28 12.81
N ASP A 28 0.52 4.56 12.52
CA ASP A 28 -0.51 5.58 12.71
C ASP A 28 -1.31 5.70 11.42
N VAL A 29 -2.46 5.02 11.35
CA VAL A 29 -3.29 5.01 10.13
C VAL A 29 -4.05 6.33 10.05
N ILE A 30 -3.48 7.30 9.33
CA ILE A 30 -4.09 8.62 9.20
C ILE A 30 -5.26 8.62 8.21
N TRP A 31 -5.27 7.66 7.28
CA TRP A 31 -6.37 7.47 6.34
C TRP A 31 -6.42 6.03 5.81
N ALA A 32 -7.64 5.52 5.61
CA ALA A 32 -7.89 4.22 4.99
C ALA A 32 -9.14 4.28 4.10
N GLY A 33 -9.04 3.82 2.85
CA GLY A 33 -10.16 3.91 1.92
C GLY A 33 -9.93 3.23 0.57
N ALA A 34 -10.85 3.47 -0.36
CA ALA A 34 -10.80 2.95 -1.71
C ALA A 34 -9.99 3.86 -2.64
N PHE A 35 -9.66 3.37 -3.83
CA PHE A 35 -9.00 4.13 -4.89
C PHE A 35 -9.95 5.19 -5.50
N THR A 36 -10.07 6.37 -4.88
CA THR A 36 -10.92 7.48 -5.34
C THR A 36 -10.09 8.75 -5.58
N ASN A 37 -10.70 9.80 -6.14
CA ASN A 37 -10.01 11.09 -6.32
C ASN A 37 -9.63 11.76 -4.98
N GLU A 38 -10.42 11.56 -3.93
CA GLU A 38 -10.11 12.04 -2.57
C GLU A 38 -8.81 11.44 -2.04
N THR A 39 -8.50 10.18 -2.42
CA THR A 39 -7.24 9.54 -2.08
C THR A 39 -6.02 10.30 -2.60
N VAL A 40 -6.14 10.91 -3.78
CA VAL A 40 -5.00 11.58 -4.43
C VAL A 40 -4.52 12.73 -3.54
N GLU A 41 -5.44 13.45 -2.90
CA GLU A 41 -5.11 14.52 -1.95
C GLU A 41 -4.34 13.99 -0.74
N HIS A 42 -4.74 12.84 -0.21
CA HIS A 42 -4.05 12.20 0.91
C HIS A 42 -2.65 11.66 0.52
N LEU A 43 -2.50 11.07 -0.66
CA LEU A 43 -1.21 10.58 -1.17
C LEU A 43 -0.22 11.72 -1.49
N GLN A 44 -0.73 12.91 -1.77
CA GLN A 44 0.09 14.10 -1.98
C GLN A 44 0.52 14.78 -0.68
N ASN A 45 0.01 14.35 0.47
CA ASN A 45 0.48 14.85 1.76
C ASN A 45 1.90 14.31 2.03
N ASN A 46 2.86 15.21 2.18
CA ASN A 46 4.26 14.87 2.45
C ASN A 46 4.49 14.27 3.85
N GLU A 47 3.46 14.23 4.70
CA GLU A 47 3.52 13.60 6.02
C GLU A 47 3.38 12.07 5.95
N ILE A 48 2.97 11.48 4.82
CA ILE A 48 2.85 10.03 4.66
C ILE A 48 4.23 9.38 4.66
N GLY A 49 4.53 8.61 5.71
CA GLY A 49 5.77 7.83 5.83
C GLY A 49 5.67 6.42 5.25
N LEU A 50 4.47 5.91 5.01
CA LEU A 50 4.24 4.58 4.42
C LEU A 50 2.89 4.52 3.72
N THR A 51 2.88 4.09 2.46
CA THR A 51 1.64 3.77 1.74
C THR A 51 1.52 2.25 1.60
N LEU A 52 0.40 1.69 2.04
CA LEU A 52 0.04 0.29 1.84
C LEU A 52 -1.16 0.22 0.90
N ALA A 53 -1.09 -0.53 -0.20
CA ALA A 53 -2.17 -0.62 -1.17
C ALA A 53 -2.45 -2.04 -1.65
N CYS A 54 -3.71 -2.47 -1.55
CA CYS A 54 -4.21 -3.70 -2.16
C CYS A 54 -4.76 -3.38 -3.55
N LEU A 55 -4.07 -3.83 -4.60
CA LEU A 55 -4.42 -3.57 -6.00
C LEU A 55 -5.69 -4.34 -6.42
N PRO A 56 -6.52 -3.74 -7.27
CA PRO A 56 -7.65 -4.44 -7.86
C PRO A 56 -7.21 -5.54 -8.83
N PRO A 57 -8.15 -6.40 -9.28
CA PRO A 57 -7.94 -7.29 -10.40
C PRO A 57 -7.38 -6.56 -11.65
N PRO A 58 -6.50 -7.19 -12.45
CA PRO A 58 -5.83 -6.53 -13.59
C PRO A 58 -6.77 -5.99 -14.68
N ASP A 59 -8.00 -6.50 -14.78
CA ASP A 59 -9.03 -6.02 -15.69
C ASP A 59 -9.70 -4.72 -15.22
N ARG A 60 -9.50 -4.32 -13.96
CA ARG A 60 -9.95 -3.02 -13.44
C ARG A 60 -8.87 -1.96 -13.64
N VAL A 61 -9.29 -0.89 -14.30
CA VAL A 61 -8.45 0.28 -14.53
C VAL A 61 -8.30 1.08 -13.24
N ILE A 62 -7.06 1.38 -12.87
CA ILE A 62 -6.72 2.38 -11.86
C ILE A 62 -6.57 3.73 -12.57
N GLU A 63 -7.20 4.79 -12.04
CA GLU A 63 -7.08 6.11 -12.63
C GLU A 63 -5.63 6.60 -12.66
N ARG A 64 -5.28 7.34 -13.72
CA ARG A 64 -3.90 7.80 -13.95
C ARG A 64 -3.39 8.70 -12.84
N SER A 65 -4.22 9.61 -12.34
CA SER A 65 -3.92 10.52 -11.22
C SER A 65 -3.44 9.76 -9.98
N LEU A 66 -4.07 8.62 -9.71
CA LEU A 66 -3.78 7.76 -8.58
C LEU A 66 -2.52 6.92 -8.79
N LEU A 67 -2.32 6.40 -10.00
CA LEU A 67 -1.06 5.74 -10.37
C LEU A 67 0.11 6.71 -10.22
N ASP A 68 -0.04 7.95 -10.70
CA ASP A 68 0.98 8.98 -10.57
C ASP A 68 1.27 9.34 -9.11
N ALA A 69 0.25 9.36 -8.25
CA ALA A 69 0.42 9.56 -6.81
C ALA A 69 1.12 8.38 -6.12
N LEU A 70 0.79 7.13 -6.49
CA LEU A 70 1.43 5.92 -5.99
C LEU A 70 2.91 5.82 -6.40
N ARG A 71 3.24 6.18 -7.64
CA ARG A 71 4.62 6.17 -8.16
C ARG A 71 5.56 7.12 -7.42
N ARG A 72 5.01 8.15 -6.76
CA ARG A 72 5.78 9.13 -5.97
C ARG A 72 6.01 8.69 -4.53
N GLN A 73 5.35 7.62 -4.08
CA GLN A 73 5.50 7.15 -2.70
C GLN A 73 6.88 6.52 -2.52
N GLU A 74 7.66 7.05 -1.59
CA GLU A 74 9.00 6.54 -1.27
C GLU A 74 8.93 5.12 -0.70
N LYS A 75 7.94 4.89 0.17
CA LYS A 75 7.70 3.60 0.84
C LYS A 75 6.33 3.08 0.46
N LEU A 76 6.33 2.10 -0.42
CA LEU A 76 5.11 1.53 -0.99
C LEU A 76 5.10 0.01 -0.80
N LEU A 77 4.15 -0.47 -0.01
CA LEU A 77 3.85 -1.90 0.12
C LEU A 77 2.60 -2.20 -0.71
N LEU A 78 2.74 -3.05 -1.73
CA LEU A 78 1.63 -3.48 -2.57
C LEU A 78 1.20 -4.90 -2.23
N THR A 79 -0.11 -5.15 -2.27
CA THR A 79 -0.67 -6.51 -2.22
C THR A 79 -1.65 -6.71 -3.36
N ALA A 80 -1.82 -7.95 -3.82
CA ALA A 80 -2.84 -8.28 -4.82
C ALA A 80 -3.12 -9.79 -4.84
N GLN A 81 -4.31 -10.19 -5.30
CA GLN A 81 -4.62 -11.61 -5.56
C GLN A 81 -3.87 -12.20 -6.75
N TYR A 82 -3.32 -11.34 -7.61
CA TYR A 82 -2.67 -11.71 -8.86
C TYR A 82 -1.16 -11.38 -8.83
N PRO A 83 -0.33 -12.13 -9.59
CA PRO A 83 1.10 -11.88 -9.64
C PRO A 83 1.46 -10.46 -10.11
N PHE A 84 2.53 -9.90 -9.54
CA PHE A 84 2.96 -8.52 -9.83
C PHE A 84 3.22 -8.24 -11.32
N TYR A 85 3.68 -9.23 -12.10
CA TYR A 85 3.98 -9.03 -13.52
C TYR A 85 2.76 -8.61 -14.35
N LEU A 86 1.54 -8.93 -13.90
CA LEU A 86 0.28 -8.50 -14.52
C LEU A 86 -0.03 -7.01 -14.31
N TYR A 87 0.73 -6.34 -13.44
CA TYR A 87 0.62 -4.91 -13.15
C TYR A 87 1.83 -4.12 -13.70
N SER A 88 2.69 -4.74 -14.48
CA SER A 88 3.94 -4.14 -14.99
C SER A 88 3.69 -2.87 -15.83
N HIS A 89 2.56 -2.81 -16.54
CA HIS A 89 2.13 -1.63 -17.31
C HIS A 89 1.81 -0.40 -16.44
N TYR A 90 1.60 -0.60 -15.13
CA TYR A 90 1.42 0.52 -14.20
C TYR A 90 2.75 1.13 -13.75
N GLU A 91 3.90 0.53 -14.07
CA GLU A 91 5.22 1.09 -13.75
C GLU A 91 5.33 1.49 -12.27
N LEU A 92 4.74 0.70 -11.39
CA LEU A 92 4.83 0.89 -9.94
C LEU A 92 6.18 0.34 -9.45
N HIS A 93 6.80 1.04 -8.51
CA HIS A 93 8.07 0.63 -7.90
C HIS A 93 7.88 0.37 -6.41
N PRO A 94 7.15 -0.69 -6.02
CA PRO A 94 6.95 -1.00 -4.61
C PRO A 94 8.25 -1.38 -3.92
N THR A 95 8.41 -0.96 -2.66
CA THR A 95 9.48 -1.45 -1.79
C THR A 95 9.30 -2.94 -1.49
N ALA A 96 8.04 -3.38 -1.36
CA ALA A 96 7.69 -4.79 -1.18
C ALA A 96 6.35 -5.11 -1.85
N PHE A 97 6.22 -6.32 -2.38
CA PHE A 97 4.98 -6.85 -2.94
C PHE A 97 4.61 -8.17 -2.28
N LEU A 98 3.34 -8.33 -1.91
CA LEU A 98 2.77 -9.57 -1.37
C LEU A 98 1.64 -10.08 -2.27
N ASN A 99 1.83 -11.26 -2.84
CA ASN A 99 0.73 -11.97 -3.51
C ASN A 99 -0.20 -12.58 -2.46
N GLU A 100 -1.49 -12.32 -2.55
CA GLU A 100 -2.51 -12.89 -1.69
C GLU A 100 -2.83 -14.34 -2.11
N PRO A 101 -3.10 -15.24 -1.14
CA PRO A 101 -3.06 -15.03 0.31
C PRO A 101 -1.62 -15.00 0.87
N TYR A 102 -1.42 -14.23 1.94
CA TYR A 102 -0.15 -14.19 2.70
C TYR A 102 -0.40 -14.28 4.21
N SER A 103 0.60 -14.77 4.94
CA SER A 103 0.58 -14.88 6.40
C SER A 103 0.98 -13.56 7.08
N PHE A 104 0.68 -13.44 8.38
CA PHE A 104 1.10 -12.26 9.15
C PHE A 104 2.62 -12.12 9.20
N SER A 105 3.38 -13.22 9.28
CA SER A 105 4.85 -13.18 9.27
C SER A 105 5.40 -12.63 7.94
N GLN A 106 4.79 -13.00 6.80
CA GLN A 106 5.15 -12.44 5.49
C GLN A 106 4.85 -10.94 5.42
N PHE A 107 3.72 -10.51 5.99
CA PHE A 107 3.39 -9.10 6.10
C PHE A 107 4.37 -8.33 6.99
N GLN A 108 4.73 -8.86 8.17
CA GLN A 108 5.71 -8.22 9.05
C GLN A 108 7.06 -8.07 8.36
N TYR A 109 7.53 -9.11 7.67
CA TYR A 109 8.78 -9.03 6.92
C TYR A 109 8.73 -7.97 5.80
N ALA A 110 7.66 -7.92 5.02
CA ALA A 110 7.50 -6.89 3.99
C ALA A 110 7.44 -5.48 4.59
N LEU A 111 6.78 -5.33 5.74
CA LEU A 111 6.74 -4.07 6.48
C LEU A 111 8.13 -3.67 6.98
N GLU A 112 8.90 -4.61 7.52
CA GLU A 112 10.31 -4.38 7.91
C GLU A 112 11.16 -3.93 6.72
N LEU A 113 11.00 -4.52 5.53
CA LEU A 113 11.69 -4.07 4.32
C LEU A 113 11.35 -2.60 4.00
N CYS A 114 10.07 -2.22 4.06
CA CYS A 114 9.63 -0.84 3.87
C CYS A 114 10.22 0.14 4.90
N LEU A 115 10.49 -0.32 6.12
CA LEU A 115 10.96 0.53 7.22
C LEU A 115 12.48 0.52 7.41
N SER A 116 13.17 -0.53 6.98
CA SER A 116 14.62 -0.70 7.11
C SER A 116 15.46 0.33 6.35
N GLY A 117 14.85 1.05 5.39
CA GLY A 117 15.44 2.23 4.77
C GLY A 117 15.64 3.43 5.70
N GLN A 118 15.24 3.35 6.99
CA GLN A 118 15.35 4.43 7.98
C GLN A 118 16.34 4.18 9.14
N LEU A 119 17.12 3.08 9.12
CA LEU A 119 18.03 2.75 10.23
C LEU A 119 19.51 3.09 9.99
N ASN A 120 19.83 3.80 8.92
CA ASN A 120 21.17 4.35 8.70
C ASN A 120 21.08 5.86 8.49
N GLU A 121 20.92 6.61 9.58
CA GLU A 121 21.39 8.00 9.77
C GLU A 121 21.23 8.44 11.23
#